data_AF-A0A431HDL5-F1
#
_entry.id   AF-A0A431HDL5-F1
#
_cell.length_a   1.000
_cell.length_b   1.000
_cell.length_c   1.000
_cell.angle_alpha   90.00
_cell.angle_beta   90.00
_cell.angle_gamma   90.00
#
_symmetry.space_group_name_H-M   'P 1'
#
loop_
_entity.id
_entity.type
_entity.pdbx_description
1 polymer ?
#
loop_
_entity_poly.entity_id
_entity_poly.type
_entity_poly.pdbx_seq_one_letter_code
_entity_poly.pdbx_strand_id
1 'polypeptide(L)'
;MITLLASIAGFISSIVPEIIKYFKDANDKKHELNIFDRQIEYNKLNQIRSMEEIHVNRDALEQASLYSTYTSNIKWVDTLNGSVRPVLAYSFFLMYVSVKYLQYKAITESAYIIEYLEVIWSIDDQAIFAGIISFYYGQRTFRNFWKNK
;
A
#
# COMPACT_ATOMS: atom_id res chain seq x y z
N MET A 1 -42.34 71.83 -7.81
CA MET A 1 -42.43 70.40 -8.17
C MET A 1 -41.08 69.80 -8.57
N ILE A 2 -40.21 70.53 -9.29
CA ILE A 2 -38.85 70.08 -9.67
C ILE A 2 -37.93 69.84 -8.46
N THR A 3 -38.07 70.62 -7.39
CA THR A 3 -37.33 70.45 -6.12
C THR A 3 -37.67 69.15 -5.38
N LEU A 4 -38.92 68.69 -5.45
CA LEU A 4 -39.33 67.41 -4.87
C LEU A 4 -38.71 66.23 -5.63
N LEU A 5 -38.73 66.29 -6.97
CA LEU A 5 -38.10 65.30 -7.84
C LEU A 5 -36.57 65.26 -7.66
N ALA A 6 -35.92 66.43 -7.52
CA ALA A 6 -34.48 66.51 -7.24
C ALA A 6 -34.12 65.92 -5.86
N SER A 7 -34.96 66.13 -4.84
CA SER A 7 -34.75 65.55 -3.50
C SER A 7 -34.89 64.03 -3.48
N ILE A 8 -35.86 63.49 -4.24
CA ILE A 8 -36.06 62.04 -4.38
C ILE A 8 -34.92 61.41 -5.19
N ALA A 9 -34.47 62.07 -6.27
CA ALA A 9 -33.33 61.61 -7.06
C ALA A 9 -32.03 61.60 -6.25
N GLY A 10 -31.77 62.62 -5.42
CA GLY A 10 -30.63 62.63 -4.50
C GLY A 10 -30.69 61.54 -3.44
N PHE A 11 -31.89 61.24 -2.92
CA PHE A 11 -32.10 60.16 -1.96
C PHE A 11 -31.86 58.78 -2.60
N ILE A 12 -32.38 58.52 -3.80
CA ILE A 12 -32.13 57.27 -4.53
C ILE A 12 -30.64 57.11 -4.85
N SER A 13 -29.97 58.18 -5.29
CA SER A 13 -28.52 58.16 -5.55
C SER A 13 -27.69 57.84 -4.30
N SER A 14 -28.19 58.14 -3.10
CA SER A 14 -27.52 57.80 -1.84
C SER A 14 -27.69 56.34 -1.41
N ILE A 15 -28.74 55.66 -1.88
CA ILE A 15 -29.04 54.26 -1.53
C ILE A 15 -28.31 53.26 -2.46
N VAL A 16 -28.08 53.64 -3.72
CA VAL A 16 -27.34 52.83 -4.70
C VAL A 16 -25.99 52.31 -4.17
N PRO A 17 -25.10 53.13 -3.58
CA PRO A 17 -23.82 52.64 -3.06
C PRO A 17 -23.98 51.67 -1.88
N GLU A 18 -25.01 51.83 -1.05
CA GLU A 18 -25.30 50.92 0.08
C GLU A 18 -25.69 49.51 -0.42
N ILE A 19 -26.51 49.44 -1.47
CA ILE A 19 -26.93 48.17 -2.09
C ILE A 19 -25.73 47.46 -2.72
N ILE A 20 -24.88 48.19 -3.45
CA ILE A 20 -23.67 47.63 -4.07
C ILE A 20 -22.71 47.07 -3.01
N LYS A 21 -22.53 47.78 -1.89
CA LYS A 21 -21.72 47.30 -0.76
C LYS A 21 -22.27 46.00 -0.19
N TYR A 22 -23.58 45.90 0.04
CA TYR A 22 -24.20 44.68 0.56
C TYR A 22 -24.00 43.46 -0.34
N PHE A 23 -24.14 43.64 -1.67
CA PHE A 23 -23.86 42.56 -2.62
C PHE A 23 -22.39 42.16 -2.65
N LYS A 24 -21.48 43.13 -2.54
CA LYS A 24 -20.05 42.88 -2.47
C LYS A 24 -19.68 42.10 -1.20
N ASP A 25 -20.16 42.55 -0.04
CA ASP A 25 -19.94 41.89 1.25
C ASP A 25 -20.48 40.45 1.25
N ALA A 26 -21.65 40.22 0.64
CA ALA A 26 -22.21 38.87 0.50
C ALA A 26 -21.34 37.96 -0.38
N ASN A 27 -20.77 38.50 -1.47
CA ASN A 27 -19.88 37.76 -2.35
C ASN A 27 -18.52 37.49 -1.71
N ASP A 28 -17.97 38.47 -0.97
CA ASP A 28 -16.71 38.36 -0.26
C ASP A 28 -16.80 37.31 0.85
N LYS A 29 -17.88 37.31 1.65
CA LYS A 29 -18.14 36.25 2.65
C LYS A 29 -18.29 34.87 2.02
N LYS A 30 -18.96 34.78 0.87
CA LYS A 30 -19.08 33.50 0.14
C LYS A 30 -17.71 33.01 -0.36
N HIS A 31 -16.85 33.93 -0.78
CA HIS A 31 -15.49 33.62 -1.19
C HIS A 31 -14.63 33.15 0.00
N GLU A 32 -14.71 33.84 1.14
CA GLU A 32 -14.05 33.44 2.39
C GLU A 32 -14.48 32.06 2.86
N LEU A 33 -15.78 31.76 2.83
CA LEU A 33 -16.31 30.43 3.15
C LEU A 33 -15.75 29.36 2.21
N ASN A 34 -15.67 29.64 0.90
CA ASN A 34 -15.06 28.70 -0.06
C ASN A 34 -13.59 28.45 0.26
N ILE A 35 -12.83 29.49 0.61
CA ILE A 35 -11.42 29.33 1.03
C ILE A 35 -11.33 28.45 2.28
N PHE A 36 -12.18 28.70 3.29
CA PHE A 36 -12.19 27.88 4.51
C PHE A 36 -12.57 26.43 4.22
N ASP A 37 -13.57 26.18 3.37
CA ASP A 37 -13.95 24.83 2.96
C ASP A 37 -12.79 24.11 2.27
N ARG A 38 -12.05 24.79 1.39
CA ARG A 38 -10.86 24.25 0.73
C ARG A 38 -9.74 23.94 1.73
N GLN A 39 -9.53 24.79 2.74
CA GLN A 39 -8.56 24.51 3.79
C GLN A 39 -8.97 23.30 4.64
N ILE A 40 -10.25 23.16 4.97
CA ILE A 40 -10.77 22.00 5.70
C ILE A 40 -10.59 20.72 4.88
N GLU A 41 -10.91 20.76 3.59
CA GLU A 41 -10.72 19.65 2.65
C GLU A 41 -9.24 19.23 2.59
N TYR A 42 -8.33 20.19 2.45
CA TYR A 42 -6.89 19.94 2.47
C TYR A 42 -6.43 19.29 3.78
N ASN A 43 -6.89 19.79 4.93
CA ASN A 43 -6.55 19.23 6.24
C ASN A 43 -7.08 17.80 6.41
N LYS A 44 -8.31 17.51 5.96
CA LYS A 44 -8.88 16.15 5.96
C LYS A 44 -8.04 15.20 5.11
N LEU A 45 -7.68 15.61 3.88
CA LEU A 45 -6.83 14.79 3.01
C LEU A 45 -5.45 14.55 3.63
N ASN A 46 -4.87 15.56 4.28
CA ASN A 46 -3.59 15.43 4.95
C ASN A 46 -3.66 14.48 6.15
N GLN A 47 -4.74 14.53 6.95
CA GLN A 47 -4.97 13.60 8.06
C GLN A 47 -5.14 12.15 7.56
N ILE A 48 -5.93 11.95 6.49
CA ILE A 48 -6.11 10.63 5.87
C ILE A 48 -4.76 10.07 5.40
N ARG A 49 -3.96 10.89 4.69
CA ARG A 49 -2.62 10.49 4.24
C ARG A 49 -1.71 10.14 5.42
N SER A 50 -1.70 10.95 6.47
CA SER A 50 -0.88 10.67 7.66
C SER A 50 -1.30 9.37 8.36
N MET A 51 -2.61 9.10 8.45
CA MET A 51 -3.11 7.85 8.99
C MET A 51 -2.72 6.66 8.11
N GLU A 52 -2.87 6.77 6.79
CA GLU A 52 -2.45 5.75 5.83
C GLU A 52 -0.95 5.46 5.94
N GLU A 53 -0.12 6.50 6.05
CA GLU A 53 1.31 6.36 6.30
C GLU A 53 1.60 5.63 7.61
N ILE A 54 0.89 5.95 8.71
CA ILE A 54 1.03 5.24 9.99
C ILE A 54 0.65 3.77 9.84
N HIS A 55 -0.45 3.45 9.15
CA HIS A 55 -0.88 2.07 8.91
C HIS A 55 0.17 1.30 8.11
N VAL A 56 0.64 1.85 6.99
CA VAL A 56 1.69 1.24 6.16
C VAL A 56 2.97 1.01 6.96
N ASN A 57 3.34 1.97 7.82
CA ASN A 57 4.54 1.86 8.64
C ASN A 57 4.39 0.81 9.75
N ARG A 58 3.21 0.73 10.38
CA ARG A 58 2.89 -0.31 11.37
C ARG A 58 2.92 -1.70 10.76
N ASP A 59 2.31 -1.88 9.59
CA ASP A 59 2.33 -3.16 8.88
C ASP A 59 3.76 -3.56 8.50
N ALA A 60 4.57 -2.60 8.06
CA ALA A 60 5.98 -2.82 7.78
C ALA A 60 6.79 -3.19 9.03
N LEU A 61 6.55 -2.53 10.16
CA LEU A 61 7.20 -2.81 11.44
C LEU A 61 6.78 -4.16 12.03
N GLU A 62 5.49 -4.50 11.95
CA GLU A 62 4.96 -5.80 12.36
C GLU A 62 5.62 -6.90 11.53
N GLN A 63 5.64 -6.74 10.21
CA GLN A 63 6.31 -7.67 9.32
C GLN A 63 7.81 -7.77 9.64
N ALA A 64 8.50 -6.65 9.84
CA ALA A 64 9.91 -6.65 10.26
C ALA A 64 10.12 -7.37 11.60
N SER A 65 9.21 -7.21 12.56
CA SER A 65 9.29 -7.86 13.87
C SER A 65 9.10 -9.38 13.77
N LEU A 66 8.16 -9.84 12.93
CA LEU A 66 7.95 -11.27 12.63
C LEU A 66 9.18 -11.92 11.98
N TYR A 67 9.95 -11.13 11.23
CA TYR A 67 11.19 -11.58 10.59
C TYR A 67 12.46 -11.28 11.42
N SER A 68 12.35 -10.51 12.49
CA SER A 68 13.49 -10.20 13.36
C SER A 68 13.78 -11.38 14.29
N THR A 69 14.97 -11.94 14.17
CA THR A 69 15.45 -12.96 15.10
C THR A 69 15.83 -12.26 16.41
N TYR A 70 15.26 -12.68 17.54
CA TYR A 70 15.66 -12.19 18.87
C TYR A 70 17.18 -12.35 19.05
N THR A 71 17.88 -11.23 19.23
CA THR A 71 19.33 -11.23 19.50
C THR A 71 19.53 -11.32 21.01
N SER A 72 19.92 -12.51 21.46
CA SER A 72 20.19 -12.83 22.87
C SER A 72 21.58 -12.34 23.33
N ASN A 73 22.32 -11.60 22.49
CA ASN A 73 23.72 -11.19 22.69
C ASN A 73 24.71 -12.35 22.80
N ILE A 74 24.26 -13.59 22.58
CA ILE A 74 25.09 -14.78 22.56
C ILE A 74 25.25 -15.23 21.10
N LYS A 75 26.43 -14.96 20.53
CA LYS A 75 26.71 -15.18 19.08
C LYS A 75 26.33 -16.56 18.57
N TRP A 76 26.50 -17.62 19.36
CA TRP A 76 26.16 -18.98 18.91
C TRP A 76 24.65 -19.24 18.92
N VAL A 77 23.91 -18.73 19.92
CA VAL A 77 22.44 -18.85 20.00
C VAL A 77 21.79 -18.07 18.87
N ASP A 78 22.27 -16.85 18.61
CA ASP A 78 21.72 -15.99 17.57
C ASP A 78 22.02 -16.54 16.16
N THR A 79 23.20 -17.14 15.96
CA THR A 79 23.54 -17.84 14.72
C THR A 79 22.68 -19.09 14.53
N LEU A 80 22.47 -19.87 15.59
CA LEU A 80 21.65 -21.08 15.54
C LEU A 80 20.18 -20.72 15.25
N ASN A 81 19.63 -19.72 15.93
CA ASN A 81 18.28 -19.21 15.70
C ASN A 81 18.11 -18.65 14.27
N GLY A 82 19.09 -17.87 13.78
CA GLY A 82 19.13 -17.42 12.39
C GLY A 82 19.21 -18.56 11.37
N SER A 83 19.78 -19.70 11.75
CA SER A 83 19.94 -20.87 10.88
C SER A 83 18.72 -21.80 10.82
N VAL A 84 17.83 -21.78 11.83
CA VAL A 84 16.67 -22.71 11.90
C VAL A 84 15.80 -22.62 10.64
N ARG A 85 15.47 -21.39 10.21
CA ARG A 85 14.64 -21.17 9.02
C ARG A 85 15.31 -21.70 7.74
N PRO A 86 16.58 -21.35 7.41
CA PRO A 86 17.31 -21.96 6.31
C PRO A 86 17.40 -23.48 6.39
N VAL A 87 17.70 -24.04 7.57
CA VAL A 87 17.87 -25.48 7.77
C VAL A 87 16.57 -26.23 7.48
N LEU A 88 15.44 -25.74 8.00
CA LEU A 88 14.12 -26.32 7.71
C LEU A 88 13.80 -26.23 6.22
N ALA A 89 14.01 -25.06 5.60
CA ALA A 89 13.74 -24.87 4.18
C ALA A 89 14.57 -25.82 3.30
N TYR A 90 15.88 -25.94 3.55
CA TYR A 90 16.73 -26.87 2.81
C TYR A 90 16.37 -28.33 3.08
N SER A 91 15.97 -28.68 4.30
CA SER A 91 15.56 -30.06 4.63
C SER A 91 14.30 -30.47 3.87
N PHE A 92 13.27 -29.62 3.84
CA PHE A 92 12.05 -29.87 3.06
C PHE A 92 12.32 -29.89 1.56
N PHE A 93 13.17 -29.00 1.05
CA PHE A 93 13.55 -29.00 -0.36
C PHE A 93 14.33 -30.26 -0.75
N LEU A 94 15.28 -30.69 0.08
CA LEU A 94 16.07 -31.91 -0.15
C LEU A 94 15.17 -33.15 -0.12
N MET A 95 14.23 -33.21 0.82
CA MET A 95 13.20 -34.26 0.85
C MET A 95 12.38 -34.27 -0.44
N TYR A 96 11.90 -33.12 -0.91
CA TYR A 96 11.14 -33.00 -2.16
C TYR A 96 11.95 -33.49 -3.37
N VAL A 97 13.19 -33.02 -3.51
CA VAL A 97 14.11 -33.46 -4.59
C VAL A 97 14.35 -34.97 -4.53
N SER A 98 14.53 -35.52 -3.33
CA SER A 98 14.75 -36.96 -3.14
C SER A 98 13.54 -37.78 -3.59
N VAL A 99 12.33 -37.37 -3.22
CA VAL A 99 11.09 -38.04 -3.65
C VAL A 99 10.93 -37.96 -5.17
N LYS A 100 11.17 -36.80 -5.79
CA LYS A 100 11.11 -36.65 -7.24
C LYS A 100 12.16 -37.47 -7.97
N TYR A 101 13.36 -37.60 -7.40
CA TYR A 101 14.41 -38.46 -7.93
C TYR A 101 14.01 -39.94 -7.91
N LEU A 102 13.42 -40.41 -6.81
CA LEU A 102 12.91 -41.79 -6.71
C LEU A 102 11.76 -42.03 -7.70
N GLN A 103 10.86 -41.07 -7.86
CA GLN A 103 9.77 -41.14 -8.83
C GLN A 103 10.30 -41.24 -10.27
N TYR A 104 11.30 -40.43 -10.62
CA TYR A 104 11.96 -40.49 -11.92
C TYR A 104 12.59 -41.86 -12.19
N LYS A 105 13.29 -42.44 -11.19
CA LYS A 105 13.90 -43.77 -11.30
C LYS A 105 12.86 -44.87 -11.52
N ALA A 106 11.80 -44.88 -10.72
CA ALA A 106 10.71 -45.85 -10.82
C ALA A 106 10.01 -45.84 -12.20
N ILE A 107 9.86 -44.66 -12.80
CA ILE A 107 9.22 -44.50 -14.11
C ILE A 107 10.17 -44.88 -15.24
N THR A 108 11.45 -44.51 -15.16
CA THR A 108 12.45 -44.86 -16.19
C THR A 108 12.65 -46.38 -16.29
N GLU A 109 12.44 -47.11 -15.19
CA GLU A 109 12.48 -48.57 -15.18
C GLU A 109 11.23 -49.23 -15.78
N SER A 110 10.09 -48.53 -15.83
CA SER A 110 8.80 -49.10 -16.21
C SER A 110 8.25 -48.59 -17.55
N ALA A 111 8.64 -47.40 -18.04
CA ALA A 111 8.12 -46.83 -19.29
C ALA A 111 8.93 -45.63 -19.84
N TYR A 112 8.53 -45.13 -21.01
CA TYR A 112 9.06 -43.88 -21.58
C TYR A 112 8.59 -42.66 -20.76
N ILE A 113 9.54 -41.83 -20.33
CA ILE A 113 9.31 -40.63 -19.49
C ILE A 113 8.25 -39.68 -20.06
N ILE A 114 8.13 -39.58 -21.39
CA ILE A 114 7.17 -38.70 -22.07
C ILE A 114 5.72 -39.01 -21.68
N GLU A 115 5.36 -40.28 -21.46
CA GLU A 115 3.99 -40.69 -21.17
C GLU A 115 3.58 -40.35 -19.73
N TYR A 116 4.54 -40.15 -18.84
CA TYR A 116 4.33 -39.91 -17.41
C TYR A 116 4.71 -38.50 -16.97
N LEU A 117 4.89 -37.58 -17.93
CA LEU A 117 5.28 -36.19 -17.64
C LEU A 117 4.27 -35.50 -16.72
N GLU A 118 2.97 -35.72 -16.91
CA GLU A 118 1.91 -35.15 -16.07
C GLU A 118 1.89 -35.75 -14.65
N VAL A 119 2.43 -36.95 -14.47
CA VAL A 119 2.55 -37.62 -13.17
C VAL A 119 3.80 -37.14 -12.41
N ILE A 120 4.90 -36.89 -13.14
CA ILE A 120 6.14 -36.35 -12.58
C ILE A 120 6.00 -34.86 -12.25
N TRP A 121 5.29 -34.10 -13.10
CA TRP A 121 5.07 -32.66 -12.98
C TRP A 121 3.58 -32.35 -12.84
N SER A 122 3.05 -32.64 -11.66
CA SER A 122 1.63 -32.50 -11.37
C SER A 122 1.22 -31.03 -11.18
N ILE A 123 -0.09 -30.81 -11.11
CA ILE A 123 -0.67 -29.49 -10.79
C ILE A 123 -0.21 -29.02 -9.40
N ASP A 124 -0.05 -29.94 -8.44
CA ASP A 124 0.43 -29.61 -7.10
C ASP A 124 1.89 -29.14 -7.12
N ASP A 125 2.75 -29.78 -7.92
CA ASP A 125 4.15 -29.34 -8.09
C ASP A 125 4.23 -27.95 -8.72
N GLN A 126 3.39 -27.69 -9.72
CA GLN A 126 3.26 -26.38 -10.36
C GLN A 126 2.81 -25.31 -9.36
N ALA A 127 1.85 -25.62 -8.50
CA ALA A 127 1.38 -24.72 -7.46
C ALA A 127 2.47 -24.40 -6.43
N ILE A 128 3.24 -25.41 -5.99
CA ILE A 128 4.39 -25.22 -5.11
C ILE A 128 5.44 -24.31 -5.78
N PHE A 129 5.76 -24.56 -7.06
CA PHE A 129 6.76 -23.78 -7.78
C PHE A 129 6.30 -22.33 -8.01
N ALA A 130 5.03 -22.12 -8.36
CA ALA A 130 4.43 -20.80 -8.47
C ALA A 130 4.45 -20.06 -7.13
N GLY A 131 4.19 -20.76 -6.02
CA GLY A 131 4.31 -20.21 -4.67
C GLY A 131 5.73 -19.76 -4.33
N ILE A 132 6.74 -20.55 -4.67
CA ILE A 132 8.16 -20.20 -4.45
C ILE A 132 8.57 -18.97 -5.28
N ILE A 133 8.19 -18.92 -6.56
CA ILE A 133 8.45 -17.78 -7.44
C ILE A 133 7.76 -16.52 -6.87
N SER A 134 6.49 -16.63 -6.51
CA SER A 134 5.72 -15.53 -5.91
C SER A 134 6.35 -15.02 -4.61
N PHE A 135 6.82 -15.92 -3.75
CA PHE A 135 7.50 -15.53 -2.51
C PHE A 135 8.81 -14.77 -2.78
N TYR A 136 9.67 -15.30 -3.66
CA TYR A 136 11.00 -14.72 -3.91
C TYR A 136 10.94 -13.39 -4.68
N TYR A 137 10.08 -13.31 -5.70
CA TYR A 137 9.94 -12.11 -6.52
C TYR A 137 8.93 -11.11 -5.93
N GLY A 138 7.91 -11.56 -5.21
CA GLY A 138 6.95 -10.70 -4.51
C GLY A 138 7.63 -9.85 -3.44
N GLN A 139 8.45 -10.44 -2.57
CA GLN A 139 9.17 -9.70 -1.52
C GLN A 139 10.18 -8.69 -2.07
N ARG A 140 10.81 -8.98 -3.22
CA ARG A 140 11.82 -8.11 -3.83
C ARG A 140 11.21 -6.87 -4.48
N THR A 141 10.01 -7.00 -5.05
CA THR A 141 9.24 -5.87 -5.56
C THR A 141 8.87 -4.89 -4.44
N PHE A 142 8.37 -5.38 -3.31
CA PHE A 142 8.07 -4.54 -2.14
C PHE A 142 9.30 -3.80 -1.58
N ARG A 143 10.47 -4.45 -1.54
CA ARG A 143 11.71 -3.83 -1.03
C ARG A 143 12.24 -2.70 -1.91
N ASN A 144 12.04 -2.74 -3.22
CA ASN A 144 12.53 -1.70 -4.14
C ASN A 144 11.64 -0.45 -4.12
N PHE A 145 10.32 -0.59 -3.91
CA PHE A 145 9.42 0.55 -3.72
C PHE A 145 9.77 1.38 -2.47
N TRP A 146 10.37 0.74 -1.46
CA TRP A 146 10.73 1.39 -0.20
C TRP A 146 12.07 2.15 -0.25
N LYS A 147 12.91 1.95 -1.27
CA LYS A 147 14.21 2.65 -1.42
C LYS A 147 14.15 3.92 -2.27
N ASN A 148 13.09 4.10 -3.06
CA ASN A 148 12.92 5.23 -3.98
C ASN A 148 11.87 6.24 -3.50
N LYS A 149 11.51 6.19 -2.21
CA LYS A 149 10.66 7.18 -1.54
C LYS A 149 11.45 7.77 -0.37
#